data_AF-A0AAD3WCT6-F1
#
_entry.id   AF-A0AAD3WCT6-F1
#
_cell.length_a   1.000
_cell.length_b   1.000
_cell.length_c   1.000
_cell.angle_alpha   90.00
_cell.angle_beta   90.00
_cell.angle_gamma   90.00
#
_symmetry.space_group_name_H-M   'P 1'
#
loop_
_entity.id
_entity.type
_entity.pdbx_description
1 polymer ?
#
loop_
_entity_poly.entity_id
_entity_poly.type
_entity_poly.pdbx_seq_one_letter_code
_entity_poly.pdbx_strand_id
1 'polypeptide(L)'
;MWIVPVLVGFVVLMWLGFGWLSSLLKNYEHTPESAAVFGIVAVASLYAGWRAAGSVVPVWSAAARLFVALVAGAILFSLFSFMIVTLWMAFLTRRFDDAIAALEDEEEFILRSLESMRWQAWERAYERSQGSLGTEEVQVAENPRDELRKTVEVWEQGGGAARIRSLKVLEWRDEALGKDFQDLKAEIAAVEREERLETDEAKREQLKARLAVYRLVLYEKEPPRVQAVRTEPEREIKADEPALRQRLQEIHRELQRLKFEKTQFTRSRVRLGWRS
;
A
#
# COMPACT_ATOMS: atom_id res chain seq x y z
N MET A 1 17.77 -36.87 -13.22
CA MET A 1 17.99 -35.45 -13.58
C MET A 1 17.98 -34.50 -12.38
N TRP A 2 18.11 -34.98 -11.12
CA TRP A 2 18.08 -34.15 -9.91
C TRP A 2 19.46 -33.70 -9.42
N ILE A 3 20.54 -34.32 -9.88
CA ILE A 3 21.91 -34.07 -9.40
C ILE A 3 22.37 -32.65 -9.79
N VAL A 4 22.08 -32.19 -11.00
CA VAL A 4 22.44 -30.86 -11.49
C VAL A 4 21.76 -29.74 -10.68
N PRO A 5 20.43 -29.71 -10.50
CA PRO A 5 19.79 -28.66 -9.70
C PRO A 5 20.20 -28.70 -8.21
N VAL A 6 20.48 -29.88 -7.65
CA VAL A 6 20.98 -30.01 -6.27
C VAL A 6 22.40 -29.43 -6.14
N LEU A 7 23.29 -29.71 -7.09
CA LEU A 7 24.64 -29.12 -7.13
C LEU A 7 24.59 -27.61 -7.29
N VAL A 8 23.77 -27.10 -8.22
CA VAL A 8 23.59 -25.66 -8.42
C VAL A 8 23.05 -24.99 -7.16
N GLY A 9 22.01 -25.56 -6.53
CA GLY A 9 21.46 -25.06 -5.28
C GLY A 9 22.49 -25.04 -4.15
N PHE A 10 23.32 -26.10 -4.05
CA PHE A 10 24.40 -26.17 -3.07
C PHE A 10 25.48 -25.10 -3.29
N VAL A 11 25.91 -24.88 -4.53
CA VAL A 11 26.88 -23.83 -4.88
C VAL A 11 26.32 -22.45 -4.55
N VAL A 12 25.05 -22.18 -4.87
CA VAL A 12 24.39 -20.91 -4.53
C VAL A 12 24.29 -20.72 -3.01
N LEU A 13 23.90 -21.75 -2.25
CA LEU A 13 23.85 -21.71 -0.79
C LEU A 13 25.23 -21.45 -0.16
N MET A 14 26.27 -22.12 -0.66
CA MET A 14 27.65 -21.90 -0.23
C MET A 14 28.11 -20.47 -0.54
N TRP A 15 27.79 -19.95 -1.73
CA TRP A 15 28.12 -18.58 -2.12
C TRP A 15 27.41 -17.54 -1.23
N LEU A 16 26.10 -17.70 -1.01
CA LEU A 16 25.31 -16.84 -0.12
C LEU A 16 25.83 -16.91 1.31
N GLY A 17 26.11 -18.11 1.81
CA GLY A 17 26.64 -18.32 3.15
C GLY A 17 28.03 -17.70 3.33
N PHE A 18 28.90 -17.79 2.32
CA PHE A 18 30.21 -17.15 2.31
C PHE A 18 30.10 -15.62 2.28
N GLY A 19 29.23 -15.08 1.41
CA GLY A 19 28.96 -13.64 1.35
C GLY A 19 28.44 -13.09 2.68
N TRP A 20 27.51 -13.82 3.31
CA TRP A 20 27.00 -13.52 4.64
C TRP A 20 28.10 -13.54 5.72
N LEU A 21 28.91 -14.60 5.75
CA LEU A 21 29.99 -14.74 6.73
C LEU A 21 31.05 -13.65 6.59
N SER A 22 31.43 -13.33 5.35
CA SER A 22 32.33 -12.21 5.04
C SER A 22 31.75 -10.88 5.52
N SER A 23 30.44 -10.68 5.36
CA SER A 23 29.78 -9.49 5.88
C SER A 23 29.72 -9.45 7.40
N LEU A 24 29.46 -10.59 8.06
CA LEU A 24 29.52 -10.67 9.53
C LEU A 24 30.90 -10.25 10.04
N LEU A 25 31.97 -10.78 9.45
CA LEU A 25 33.35 -10.49 9.89
C LEU A 25 33.77 -9.04 9.67
N LYS A 26 33.36 -8.42 8.56
CA LYS A 26 33.86 -7.08 8.17
C LYS A 26 32.97 -5.94 8.64
N ASN A 27 31.67 -6.19 8.75
CA ASN A 27 30.67 -5.12 8.84
C ASN A 27 29.85 -5.17 10.13
N TYR A 28 30.03 -6.21 10.96
CA TYR A 28 29.33 -6.35 12.23
C TYR A 28 30.22 -5.85 13.38
N GLU A 29 29.72 -4.92 14.18
CA GLU A 29 30.39 -4.53 15.42
C GLU A 29 30.23 -5.66 16.46
N HIS A 30 31.30 -6.43 16.65
CA HIS A 30 31.33 -7.51 17.62
C HIS A 30 31.43 -6.95 19.05
N THR A 31 30.29 -6.76 19.71
CA THR A 31 30.24 -6.59 21.17
C THR A 31 30.53 -7.93 21.87
N PRO A 32 31.05 -7.94 23.11
CA PRO A 32 31.31 -9.20 23.83
C PRO A 32 30.05 -10.08 23.98
N GLU A 33 28.87 -9.48 24.10
CA GLU A 33 27.60 -10.20 24.15
C GLU A 33 27.29 -10.87 22.82
N SER A 34 27.46 -10.16 21.69
CA SER A 34 27.23 -10.72 20.36
C SER A 34 28.21 -11.85 20.04
N ALA A 35 29.47 -11.72 20.46
CA ALA A 35 30.49 -12.75 20.32
C ALA A 35 30.12 -14.02 21.11
N ALA A 36 29.60 -13.87 22.33
CA ALA A 36 29.11 -14.98 23.13
C ALA A 36 27.93 -15.69 22.46
N VAL A 37 26.95 -14.93 21.94
CA VAL A 37 25.80 -15.49 21.21
C VAL A 37 26.26 -16.25 19.96
N PHE A 38 27.13 -15.67 19.13
CA PHE A 38 27.67 -16.38 17.96
C PHE A 38 28.50 -17.59 18.34
N GLY A 39 29.24 -17.56 19.45
CA GLY A 39 29.95 -18.71 19.98
C GLY A 39 29.01 -19.86 20.31
N ILE A 40 27.90 -19.57 21.02
CA ILE A 40 26.86 -20.57 21.33
C ILE A 40 26.26 -21.13 20.05
N VAL A 41 25.91 -20.28 19.08
CA VAL A 41 25.33 -20.70 17.80
C VAL A 41 26.30 -21.55 16.99
N ALA A 42 27.60 -21.22 17.00
CA ALA A 42 28.63 -22.01 16.33
C ALA A 42 28.76 -23.40 16.95
N VAL A 43 28.84 -23.48 18.28
CA VAL A 43 28.92 -24.76 19.00
C VAL A 43 27.67 -25.60 18.77
N ALA A 44 26.47 -25.00 18.86
CA ALA A 44 25.22 -25.69 18.61
C ALA A 44 25.11 -26.20 17.17
N SER A 45 25.55 -25.40 16.19
CA SER A 45 25.51 -25.76 14.77
C SER A 45 26.48 -26.89 14.45
N LEU A 46 27.70 -26.85 15.00
CA LEU A 46 28.68 -27.93 14.86
C LEU A 46 28.19 -29.23 15.51
N TYR A 47 27.60 -29.15 16.70
CA TYR A 47 27.01 -30.31 17.37
C TYR A 47 25.86 -30.92 16.56
N ALA A 48 24.96 -30.09 16.02
CA ALA A 48 23.88 -30.53 15.14
C ALA A 48 24.42 -31.16 13.85
N GLY A 49 25.44 -30.55 13.22
CA GLY A 49 26.14 -31.08 12.05
C GLY A 49 26.77 -32.44 12.33
N TRP A 50 27.42 -32.60 13.48
CA TRP A 50 27.99 -33.88 13.92
C TRP A 50 26.93 -34.97 14.13
N ARG A 51 25.81 -34.62 14.77
CA ARG A 51 24.67 -35.52 14.95
C ARG A 51 24.08 -35.95 13.61
N ALA A 52 23.86 -35.01 12.69
CA ALA A 52 23.32 -35.27 11.36
C ALA A 52 24.26 -36.15 10.51
N ALA A 53 25.58 -35.89 10.56
CA ALA A 53 26.56 -36.72 9.86
C ALA A 53 26.53 -38.17 10.36
N GLY A 54 26.29 -38.37 11.66
CA GLY A 54 26.15 -39.70 12.26
C GLY A 54 24.93 -40.49 11.81
N SER A 55 23.83 -39.82 11.46
CA SER A 55 22.61 -40.49 10.98
C SER A 55 22.63 -40.74 9.47
N VAL A 56 23.19 -39.81 8.69
CA VAL A 56 23.19 -39.91 7.23
C VAL A 56 24.28 -40.86 6.72
N VAL A 57 25.41 -40.91 7.44
CA VAL A 57 26.61 -41.56 6.95
C VAL A 57 27.31 -42.41 8.04
N PRO A 58 26.68 -43.51 8.50
CA PRO A 58 27.19 -44.27 9.64
C PRO A 58 28.45 -45.09 9.33
N VAL A 59 28.68 -45.47 8.07
CA VAL A 59 29.72 -46.46 7.67
C VAL A 59 30.95 -45.82 7.03
N TRP A 60 30.98 -44.50 6.85
CA TRP A 60 32.14 -43.85 6.22
C TRP A 60 33.31 -43.71 7.18
N SER A 61 34.50 -43.47 6.61
CA SER A 61 35.70 -43.19 7.40
C SER A 61 35.49 -41.98 8.31
N ALA A 62 36.17 -41.98 9.47
CA ALA A 62 36.09 -40.89 10.44
C ALA A 62 36.38 -39.52 9.82
N ALA A 63 37.34 -39.46 8.89
CA ALA A 63 37.69 -38.24 8.16
C ALA A 63 36.54 -37.74 7.27
N ALA A 64 35.89 -38.64 6.51
CA ALA A 64 34.78 -38.26 5.65
C ALA A 64 33.55 -37.84 6.46
N ARG A 65 33.28 -38.50 7.59
CA ARG A 65 32.21 -38.11 8.52
C ARG A 65 32.47 -36.74 9.15
N LEU A 66 33.71 -36.47 9.57
CA LEU A 66 34.11 -35.16 10.10
C LEU A 66 33.93 -34.06 9.04
N PHE A 67 34.30 -34.32 7.79
CA PHE A 67 34.09 -33.38 6.69
C PHE A 67 32.60 -33.04 6.50
N VAL A 68 31.73 -34.05 6.42
CA VAL A 68 30.27 -33.84 6.29
C VAL A 68 29.72 -33.08 7.49
N ALA A 69 30.16 -33.41 8.71
CA ALA A 69 29.74 -32.73 9.92
C ALA A 69 30.12 -31.24 9.92
N LEU A 70 31.34 -30.91 9.50
CA LEU A 70 31.81 -29.53 9.41
C LEU A 70 31.04 -28.73 8.35
N VAL A 71 30.81 -29.31 7.17
CA VAL A 71 30.03 -28.65 6.10
C VAL A 71 28.59 -28.41 6.55
N ALA A 72 27.93 -29.41 7.12
CA ALA A 72 26.58 -29.27 7.64
C ALA A 72 26.50 -28.24 8.77
N GLY A 73 27.47 -28.26 9.70
CA GLY A 73 27.56 -27.29 10.79
C GLY A 73 27.79 -25.87 10.30
N ALA A 74 28.63 -25.66 9.28
CA ALA A 74 28.86 -24.35 8.68
C ALA A 74 27.60 -23.81 8.00
N ILE A 75 26.84 -24.65 7.29
CA ILE A 75 25.55 -24.27 6.68
C ILE A 75 24.55 -23.85 7.76
N LEU A 76 24.39 -24.67 8.81
CA LEU A 76 23.48 -24.35 9.92
C LEU A 76 23.90 -23.06 10.63
N PHE A 77 25.19 -22.87 10.88
CA PHE A 77 25.71 -21.65 11.50
C PHE A 77 25.39 -20.43 10.66
N SER A 78 25.59 -20.51 9.35
CA SER A 78 25.26 -19.41 8.43
C SER A 78 23.78 -19.03 8.50
N LEU A 79 22.87 -20.02 8.46
CA LEU A 79 21.43 -19.80 8.55
C LEU A 79 20.99 -19.23 9.90
N PHE A 80 21.44 -19.82 11.01
CA PHE A 80 21.06 -19.36 12.34
C PHE A 80 21.65 -17.99 12.68
N SER A 81 22.90 -17.74 12.30
CA SER A 81 23.52 -16.43 12.48
C SER A 81 22.79 -15.35 11.69
N PHE A 82 22.36 -15.64 10.47
CA PHE A 82 21.51 -14.75 9.67
C PHE A 82 20.21 -14.44 10.39
N MET A 83 19.47 -15.47 10.79
CA MET A 83 18.19 -15.32 11.48
C MET A 83 18.33 -14.48 12.77
N ILE A 84 19.33 -14.78 13.60
CA ILE A 84 19.56 -14.07 14.86
C ILE A 84 19.89 -12.60 14.62
N VAL A 85 20.76 -12.30 13.65
CA VAL A 85 21.08 -10.91 13.32
C VAL A 85 19.87 -10.18 12.76
N THR A 86 19.08 -10.80 11.89
CA THR A 86 17.84 -10.18 11.38
C THR A 86 16.84 -9.91 12.50
N LEU A 87 16.69 -10.84 13.45
CA LEU A 87 15.79 -10.68 14.59
C LEU A 87 16.30 -9.58 15.54
N TRP A 88 17.60 -9.54 15.77
CA TRP A 88 18.24 -8.52 16.59
C TRP A 88 18.11 -7.14 15.98
N MET A 89 18.31 -7.03 14.66
CA MET A 89 18.10 -5.77 13.93
C MET A 89 16.64 -5.34 13.97
N ALA A 90 15.70 -6.26 13.75
CA ALA A 90 14.26 -5.97 13.87
C ALA A 90 13.91 -5.48 15.28
N PHE A 91 14.47 -6.10 16.31
CA PHE A 91 14.28 -5.66 17.69
C PHE A 91 14.83 -4.25 17.93
N LEU A 92 16.02 -3.94 17.41
CA LEU A 92 16.63 -2.61 17.53
C LEU A 92 15.88 -1.53 16.73
N THR A 93 15.31 -1.88 15.57
CA THR A 93 14.54 -0.92 14.76
C THR A 93 13.10 -0.76 15.22
N ARG A 94 12.59 -1.67 16.07
CA ARG A 94 11.21 -1.70 16.53
C ARG A 94 10.70 -0.34 17.03
N ARG A 95 11.49 0.40 17.82
CA ARG A 95 11.06 1.73 18.30
C ARG A 95 10.78 2.72 17.17
N PHE A 96 11.56 2.63 16.08
CA PHE A 96 11.40 3.49 14.91
C PHE A 96 10.20 3.02 14.10
N ASP A 97 10.01 1.70 14.00
CA ASP A 97 8.86 1.09 13.34
C ASP A 97 7.55 1.50 14.03
N ASP A 98 7.50 1.39 15.36
CA ASP A 98 6.36 1.80 16.18
C ASP A 98 6.07 3.30 16.06
N ALA A 99 7.11 4.15 16.07
CA ALA A 99 6.95 5.60 15.92
C ALA A 99 6.50 6.01 14.51
N ILE A 100 7.02 5.34 13.46
CA ILE A 100 6.59 5.56 12.08
C ILE A 100 5.13 5.13 11.93
N ALA A 101 4.74 3.96 12.45
CA ALA A 101 3.38 3.47 12.38
C ALA A 101 2.39 4.43 13.08
N ALA A 102 2.72 4.92 14.27
CA ALA A 102 1.88 5.89 14.98
C ALA A 102 1.67 7.20 14.19
N LEU A 103 2.70 7.67 13.49
CA LEU A 103 2.59 8.87 12.64
C LEU A 103 1.81 8.60 11.34
N GLU A 104 1.94 7.40 10.76
CA GLU A 104 1.16 6.99 9.59
C GLU A 104 -0.34 6.84 9.95
N ASP A 105 -0.65 6.33 11.14
CA ASP A 105 -2.03 6.30 11.69
C ASP A 105 -2.58 7.71 11.93
N GLU A 106 -1.77 8.63 12.48
CA GLU A 106 -2.16 10.04 12.67
C GLU A 106 -2.38 10.76 11.32
N GLU A 107 -1.54 10.51 10.32
CA GLU A 107 -1.71 11.02 8.94
C GLU A 107 -3.04 10.54 8.35
N GLU A 108 -3.35 9.24 8.45
CA GLU A 108 -4.60 8.69 7.94
C GLU A 108 -5.81 9.30 8.65
N PHE A 109 -5.75 9.47 9.97
CA PHE A 109 -6.80 10.11 10.75
C PHE A 109 -7.06 11.55 10.29
N ILE A 110 -6.01 12.34 10.07
CA ILE A 110 -6.12 13.72 9.60
C ILE A 110 -6.69 13.77 8.18
N LEU A 111 -6.26 12.87 7.28
CA LEU A 111 -6.78 12.79 5.92
C LEU A 111 -8.28 12.47 5.90
N ARG A 112 -8.72 11.49 6.69
CA ARG A 112 -10.14 11.16 6.85
C ARG A 112 -10.92 12.34 7.44
N SER A 113 -10.35 13.05 8.40
CA SER A 113 -10.95 14.25 9.00
C SER A 113 -11.13 15.36 7.97
N LEU A 114 -10.10 15.66 7.17
CA LEU A 114 -10.16 16.64 6.08
C LEU A 114 -11.19 16.24 5.00
N GLU A 115 -11.26 14.95 4.65
CA GLU A 115 -12.27 14.45 3.71
C GLU A 115 -13.69 14.62 4.25
N SER A 116 -13.91 14.31 5.54
CA SER A 116 -15.21 14.53 6.19
C SER A 116 -15.60 16.01 6.22
N MET A 117 -14.66 16.92 6.48
CA MET A 117 -14.90 18.36 6.44
C MET A 117 -15.25 18.84 5.03
N ARG A 118 -14.55 18.34 4.00
CA ARG A 118 -14.89 18.60 2.59
C ARG A 118 -16.28 18.10 2.26
N TRP A 119 -16.66 16.93 2.76
CA TRP A 119 -17.99 16.35 2.58
C TRP A 119 -19.07 17.23 3.21
N GLN A 120 -18.90 17.60 4.48
CA GLN A 120 -19.85 18.48 5.17
C GLN A 120 -19.94 19.87 4.52
N ALA A 121 -18.83 20.41 4.00
CA ALA A 121 -18.85 21.68 3.27
C ALA A 121 -19.64 21.55 1.95
N TRP A 122 -19.50 20.42 1.26
CA TRP A 122 -20.25 20.11 0.05
C TRP A 122 -21.74 19.91 0.33
N GLU A 123 -22.09 19.13 1.36
CA GLU A 123 -23.47 18.87 1.77
C GLU A 123 -24.19 20.16 2.16
N ARG A 124 -23.58 21.01 2.99
CA ARG A 124 -24.14 22.33 3.32
C ARG A 124 -24.24 23.26 2.11
N ALA A 125 -23.36 23.13 1.12
CA ALA A 125 -23.47 23.92 -0.11
C ALA A 125 -24.62 23.40 -1.00
N TYR A 126 -24.84 22.09 -1.02
CA TYR A 126 -25.93 21.44 -1.72
C TYR A 126 -27.29 21.80 -1.11
N GLU A 127 -27.45 21.69 0.22
CA GLU A 127 -28.68 22.10 0.94
C GLU A 127 -29.03 23.57 0.68
N ARG A 128 -28.04 24.47 0.70
CA ARG A 128 -28.23 25.89 0.39
C ARG A 128 -28.67 26.12 -1.06
N SER A 129 -28.21 25.29 -2.01
CA SER A 129 -28.63 25.37 -3.40
C SER A 129 -30.08 24.91 -3.62
N GLN A 130 -30.55 23.93 -2.82
CA GLN A 130 -31.94 23.48 -2.84
C GLN A 130 -32.87 24.43 -2.07
N GLY A 131 -32.43 25.02 -0.96
CA GLY A 131 -33.22 25.98 -0.17
C GLY A 131 -33.60 27.28 -0.90
N SER A 132 -33.00 27.56 -2.06
CA SER A 132 -33.39 28.66 -2.96
C SER A 132 -34.55 28.29 -3.91
N LEU A 133 -34.98 27.03 -3.94
CA LEU A 133 -36.10 26.51 -4.71
C LEU A 133 -37.01 25.75 -3.74
N GLY A 134 -37.98 26.46 -3.17
CA GLY A 134 -39.23 25.94 -2.60
C GLY A 134 -39.19 24.60 -1.87
N THR A 135 -39.26 24.67 -0.55
CA THR A 135 -39.70 23.64 0.40
C THR A 135 -40.49 22.46 -0.21
N GLU A 136 -39.82 21.33 -0.44
CA GLU A 136 -40.44 20.00 -0.48
C GLU A 136 -39.59 19.01 0.32
N GLU A 137 -40.27 18.08 0.98
CA GLU A 137 -39.84 17.28 2.13
C GLU A 137 -38.52 16.51 1.95
N VAL A 138 -37.63 16.64 2.94
CA VAL A 138 -36.35 15.93 3.02
C VAL A 138 -36.59 14.47 3.40
N GLN A 139 -36.68 13.60 2.40
CA GLN A 139 -36.21 12.22 2.52
C GLN A 139 -34.68 12.27 2.51
N VAL A 140 -34.04 11.55 3.43
CA VAL A 140 -32.56 11.44 3.54
C VAL A 140 -31.98 11.11 2.16
N ALA A 141 -31.44 12.14 1.49
CA ALA A 141 -31.03 12.03 0.11
C ALA A 141 -29.75 11.20 0.00
N GLU A 142 -29.87 10.02 -0.61
CA GLU A 142 -28.77 9.16 -1.02
C GLU A 142 -27.74 10.04 -1.78
N ASN A 143 -26.46 9.98 -1.39
CA ASN A 143 -25.39 10.76 -2.01
C ASN A 143 -25.48 10.65 -3.55
N PRO A 144 -25.61 11.76 -4.31
CA PRO A 144 -25.82 11.69 -5.76
C PRO A 144 -24.65 11.04 -6.49
N ARG A 145 -23.44 11.04 -5.90
CA ARG A 145 -22.30 10.26 -6.42
C ARG A 145 -22.51 8.76 -6.23
N ASP A 146 -23.06 8.36 -5.09
CA ASP A 146 -23.35 6.96 -4.79
C ASP A 146 -24.55 6.47 -5.59
N GLU A 147 -25.54 7.32 -5.89
CA GLU A 147 -26.63 7.01 -6.82
C GLU A 147 -26.10 6.78 -8.26
N LEU A 148 -25.18 7.64 -8.73
CA LEU A 148 -24.54 7.47 -10.04
C LEU A 148 -23.66 6.20 -10.08
N ARG A 149 -22.92 5.91 -9.00
CA ARG A 149 -22.14 4.67 -8.88
C ARG A 149 -23.03 3.43 -8.87
N LYS A 150 -24.07 3.44 -8.06
CA LYS A 150 -25.08 2.37 -7.99
C LYS A 150 -25.76 2.15 -9.34
N THR A 151 -26.04 3.22 -10.08
CA THR A 151 -26.60 3.12 -11.45
C THR A 151 -25.64 2.41 -12.41
N VAL A 152 -24.35 2.73 -12.34
CA VAL A 152 -23.31 2.05 -13.13
C VAL A 152 -23.15 0.59 -12.69
N GLU A 153 -23.07 0.32 -11.39
CA GLU A 153 -22.91 -1.02 -10.82
C GLU A 153 -24.09 -1.94 -11.15
N VAL A 154 -25.33 -1.44 -11.04
CA VAL A 154 -26.53 -2.21 -11.41
C VAL A 154 -26.52 -2.56 -12.89
N TRP A 155 -26.11 -1.63 -13.76
CA TRP A 155 -26.02 -1.91 -15.19
C TRP A 155 -24.91 -2.91 -15.52
N GLU A 156 -23.73 -2.77 -14.90
CA GLU A 156 -22.61 -3.70 -15.04
C GLU A 156 -22.97 -5.12 -14.59
N GLN A 157 -23.68 -5.27 -13.47
CA GLN A 157 -24.01 -6.57 -12.88
C GLN A 157 -25.29 -7.20 -13.47
N GLY A 158 -26.03 -6.48 -14.32
CA GLY A 158 -27.30 -6.94 -14.89
C GLY A 158 -27.17 -8.09 -15.89
N GLY A 159 -27.05 -9.33 -15.42
CA GLY A 159 -27.19 -10.56 -16.22
C GLY A 159 -25.90 -11.10 -16.84
N GLY A 160 -26.03 -12.10 -17.73
CA GLY A 160 -24.91 -12.93 -18.24
C GLY A 160 -23.87 -12.24 -19.14
N ALA A 161 -23.98 -10.92 -19.36
CA ALA A 161 -23.09 -10.11 -20.19
C ALA A 161 -22.23 -9.11 -19.39
N ALA A 162 -22.13 -9.28 -18.07
CA ALA A 162 -21.45 -8.34 -17.17
C ALA A 162 -20.02 -7.95 -17.61
N ARG A 163 -19.24 -8.92 -18.11
CA ARG A 163 -17.88 -8.68 -18.60
C ARG A 163 -17.82 -7.72 -19.80
N ILE A 164 -18.80 -7.77 -20.70
CA ILE A 164 -18.87 -6.87 -21.86
C ILE A 164 -19.26 -5.47 -21.41
N ARG A 165 -20.18 -5.38 -20.43
CA ARG A 165 -20.65 -4.11 -19.88
C ARG A 165 -19.58 -3.39 -19.07
N SER A 166 -18.79 -4.09 -18.25
CA SER A 166 -17.67 -3.51 -17.52
C SER A 166 -16.59 -2.95 -18.47
N LEU A 167 -16.31 -3.65 -19.58
CA LEU A 167 -15.41 -3.14 -20.62
C LEU A 167 -15.98 -1.87 -21.27
N LYS A 168 -17.30 -1.83 -21.50
CA LYS A 168 -17.96 -0.65 -22.08
C LYS A 168 -17.95 0.56 -21.13
N VAL A 169 -18.13 0.35 -19.83
CA VAL A 169 -18.00 1.41 -18.82
C VAL A 169 -16.59 1.99 -18.80
N LEU A 170 -15.57 1.14 -18.88
CA LEU A 170 -14.17 1.60 -18.97
C LEU A 170 -13.93 2.42 -20.25
N GLU A 171 -14.43 1.96 -21.39
CA GLU A 171 -14.32 2.69 -22.67
C GLU A 171 -14.96 4.09 -22.57
N TRP A 172 -16.17 4.19 -22.03
CA TRP A 172 -16.82 5.49 -21.80
C TRP A 172 -16.05 6.37 -20.83
N ARG A 173 -15.46 5.78 -19.78
CA ARG A 173 -14.65 6.53 -18.82
C ARG A 173 -13.41 7.12 -19.49
N ASP A 174 -12.71 6.32 -20.30
CA ASP A 174 -11.51 6.76 -21.03
C ASP A 174 -11.85 7.85 -22.06
N GLU A 175 -12.97 7.70 -22.80
CA GLU A 175 -13.50 8.74 -23.68
C GLU A 175 -13.78 10.05 -22.93
N ALA A 176 -14.44 9.98 -21.78
CA ALA A 176 -14.79 11.17 -20.99
C ALA A 176 -13.56 11.84 -20.37
N LEU A 177 -12.54 11.06 -20.00
CA LEU A 177 -11.26 11.58 -19.51
C LEU A 177 -10.50 12.32 -20.62
N GLY A 178 -10.54 11.81 -21.85
CA GLY A 178 -9.90 12.43 -23.02
C GLY A 178 -10.56 13.71 -23.55
N LYS A 179 -11.83 13.98 -23.20
CA LYS A 179 -12.57 15.17 -23.64
C LYS A 179 -12.28 16.41 -22.79
N ASP A 180 -12.29 17.59 -23.42
CA ASP A 180 -12.27 18.86 -22.68
C ASP A 180 -13.61 19.09 -21.94
N PHE A 181 -13.59 19.96 -20.96
CA PHE A 181 -14.72 20.20 -20.06
C PHE A 181 -15.99 20.67 -20.78
N GLN A 182 -15.87 21.61 -21.72
CA GLN A 182 -17.01 22.12 -22.48
C GLN A 182 -17.57 21.04 -23.42
N ASP A 183 -16.68 20.24 -24.01
CA ASP A 183 -17.05 19.13 -24.88
C ASP A 183 -17.77 18.03 -24.09
N LEU A 184 -17.31 17.72 -22.87
CA LEU A 184 -17.96 16.76 -21.99
C LEU A 184 -19.37 17.22 -21.58
N LYS A 185 -19.56 18.51 -21.30
CA LYS A 185 -20.90 19.08 -21.01
C LYS A 185 -21.82 19.01 -22.23
N ALA A 186 -21.31 19.34 -23.42
CA ALA A 186 -22.06 19.24 -24.66
C ALA A 186 -22.47 17.79 -24.96
N GLU A 187 -21.57 16.84 -24.69
CA GLU A 187 -21.84 15.40 -24.84
C GLU A 187 -22.89 14.92 -23.84
N ILE A 188 -22.81 15.31 -22.56
CA ILE A 188 -23.84 14.98 -21.56
C ILE A 188 -25.21 15.48 -22.03
N ALA A 189 -25.29 16.73 -22.51
CA ALA A 189 -26.54 17.29 -23.04
C ALA A 189 -27.01 16.61 -24.34
N ALA A 190 -26.12 16.02 -25.13
CA ALA A 190 -26.47 15.21 -26.30
C ALA A 190 -27.05 13.85 -25.87
N VAL A 191 -26.36 13.14 -24.98
CA VAL A 191 -26.78 11.83 -24.45
C VAL A 191 -28.09 11.94 -23.66
N GLU A 192 -28.31 13.03 -22.91
CA GLU A 192 -29.58 13.33 -22.24
C GLU A 192 -30.74 13.49 -23.23
N ARG A 193 -30.49 14.12 -24.38
CA ARG A 193 -31.51 14.26 -25.43
C ARG A 193 -31.81 12.92 -26.08
N GLU A 194 -30.78 12.11 -26.34
CA GLU A 194 -30.93 10.76 -26.87
C GLU A 194 -31.72 9.85 -25.91
N GLU A 195 -31.41 9.89 -24.61
CA GLU A 195 -32.11 9.10 -23.58
C GLU A 195 -33.61 9.42 -23.55
N ARG A 196 -33.98 10.69 -23.68
CA ARG A 196 -35.38 11.14 -23.66
C ARG A 196 -36.16 10.75 -24.92
N LEU A 197 -35.46 10.58 -26.04
CA LEU A 197 -36.06 10.24 -27.33
C LEU A 197 -36.07 8.72 -27.58
N GLU A 198 -35.27 7.96 -26.84
CA GLU A 198 -35.16 6.52 -26.99
C GLU A 198 -36.39 5.79 -26.44
N THR A 199 -36.92 4.87 -27.24
CA THR A 199 -38.13 4.10 -26.91
C THR A 199 -37.80 2.67 -26.49
N ASP A 200 -36.61 2.17 -26.86
CA ASP A 200 -36.10 0.87 -26.43
C ASP A 200 -35.56 0.95 -25.00
N GLU A 201 -36.15 0.16 -24.10
CA GLU A 201 -35.81 0.15 -22.68
C GLU A 201 -34.35 -0.28 -22.42
N ALA A 202 -33.83 -1.25 -23.18
CA ALA A 202 -32.46 -1.73 -23.00
C ALA A 202 -31.43 -0.66 -23.42
N LYS A 203 -31.72 0.08 -24.49
CA LYS A 203 -30.87 1.20 -24.93
C LYS A 203 -30.98 2.39 -23.99
N ARG A 204 -32.17 2.65 -23.45
CA ARG A 204 -32.38 3.70 -22.44
C ARG A 204 -31.58 3.43 -21.17
N GLU A 205 -31.56 2.19 -20.69
CA GLU A 205 -30.69 1.79 -19.57
C GLU A 205 -29.20 1.96 -19.87
N GLN A 206 -28.78 1.61 -21.08
CA GLN A 206 -27.39 1.84 -21.53
C GLN A 206 -27.04 3.33 -21.57
N LEU A 207 -27.94 4.19 -22.05
CA LEU A 207 -27.75 5.64 -22.09
C LEU A 207 -27.71 6.24 -20.67
N LYS A 208 -28.55 5.76 -19.75
CA LYS A 208 -28.50 6.14 -18.33
C LYS A 208 -27.16 5.78 -17.68
N ALA A 209 -26.66 4.57 -17.91
CA ALA A 209 -25.35 4.15 -17.41
C ALA A 209 -24.21 5.00 -17.99
N ARG A 210 -24.22 5.25 -19.31
CA ARG A 210 -23.24 6.11 -19.99
C ARG A 210 -23.25 7.54 -19.43
N LEU A 211 -24.43 8.10 -19.23
CA LEU A 211 -24.64 9.42 -18.65
C LEU A 211 -24.14 9.48 -17.21
N ALA A 212 -24.36 8.42 -16.41
CA ALA A 212 -23.83 8.33 -15.06
C ALA A 212 -22.29 8.36 -15.02
N VAL A 213 -21.64 7.63 -15.93
CA VAL A 213 -20.16 7.65 -16.09
C VAL A 213 -19.67 9.05 -16.45
N TYR A 214 -20.30 9.72 -17.44
CA TYR A 214 -19.87 11.05 -17.87
C TYR A 214 -20.07 12.11 -16.77
N ARG A 215 -21.17 12.02 -16.00
CA ARG A 215 -21.39 12.88 -14.84
C ARG A 215 -20.33 12.62 -13.76
N LEU A 216 -19.99 11.37 -13.46
CA LEU A 216 -18.91 11.04 -12.51
C LEU A 216 -17.56 11.65 -12.91
N VAL A 217 -17.20 11.59 -14.20
CA VAL A 217 -15.97 12.21 -14.70
C VAL A 217 -16.04 13.74 -14.67
N LEU A 218 -17.20 14.33 -14.95
CA LEU A 218 -17.41 15.78 -14.82
C LEU A 218 -17.24 16.25 -13.37
N TYR A 219 -17.77 15.49 -12.41
CA TYR A 219 -17.59 15.73 -10.97
C TYR A 219 -16.11 15.66 -10.54
N GLU A 220 -15.31 14.80 -11.16
CA GLU A 220 -13.87 14.73 -10.91
C GLU A 220 -13.11 15.94 -11.50
N LYS A 221 -13.57 16.49 -12.64
CA LYS A 221 -12.89 17.60 -13.36
C LYS A 221 -13.23 19.00 -12.83
N GLU A 222 -14.48 19.29 -12.48
CA GLU A 222 -14.85 20.56 -11.85
C GLU A 222 -15.84 20.31 -10.70
N PRO A 223 -15.39 20.28 -9.44
CA PRO A 223 -16.32 20.37 -8.32
C PRO A 223 -17.04 21.73 -8.42
N PRO A 224 -18.38 21.77 -8.22
CA PRO A 224 -19.18 22.97 -8.47
C PRO A 224 -18.61 24.19 -7.73
N ARG A 225 -18.36 25.28 -8.47
CA ARG A 225 -17.88 26.56 -7.92
C ARG A 225 -19.02 27.22 -7.13
N VAL A 226 -18.96 27.08 -5.81
CA VAL A 226 -19.90 27.74 -4.89
C VAL A 226 -19.59 29.25 -4.85
N GLN A 227 -20.52 30.09 -5.32
CA GLN A 227 -20.47 31.53 -5.08
C GLN A 227 -20.69 31.79 -3.59
N ALA A 228 -19.68 32.37 -2.94
CA ALA A 228 -19.65 32.57 -1.50
C ALA A 228 -20.62 33.68 -1.06
N VAL A 229 -21.80 33.31 -0.60
CA VAL A 229 -22.62 34.17 0.27
C VAL A 229 -22.20 33.90 1.70
N ARG A 230 -21.57 34.90 2.33
CA ARG A 230 -21.09 34.86 3.72
C ARG A 230 -22.28 34.77 4.67
N THR A 231 -22.31 33.73 5.50
CA THR A 231 -23.03 33.73 6.77
C THR A 231 -22.28 32.83 7.76
N GLU A 232 -22.42 33.14 9.05
CA GLU A 232 -21.37 33.01 10.06
C GLU A 232 -21.00 31.62 10.63
N PRO A 233 -21.64 30.46 10.32
CA PRO A 233 -21.12 29.17 10.80
C PRO A 233 -19.97 28.58 9.96
N GLU A 234 -19.60 29.21 8.83
CA GLU A 234 -18.47 28.78 7.99
C GLU A 234 -17.08 29.06 8.61
N ARG A 235 -17.01 29.81 9.72
CA ARG A 235 -15.75 30.22 10.34
C ARG A 235 -15.07 29.14 11.18
N GLU A 236 -15.80 28.27 11.87
CA GLU A 236 -15.19 27.22 12.70
C GLU A 236 -14.57 26.10 11.85
N ILE A 237 -15.27 25.63 10.82
CA ILE A 237 -14.78 24.54 9.96
C ILE A 237 -13.59 25.00 9.08
N LYS A 238 -13.57 26.27 8.67
CA LYS A 238 -12.42 26.88 7.98
C LYS A 238 -11.26 27.25 8.91
N ALA A 239 -11.48 27.35 10.22
CA ALA A 239 -10.41 27.64 11.19
C ALA A 239 -9.57 26.40 11.50
N ASP A 240 -10.18 25.22 11.50
CA ASP A 240 -9.50 23.95 11.80
C ASP A 240 -8.80 23.33 10.59
N GLU A 241 -9.28 23.57 9.37
CA GLU A 241 -8.65 23.09 8.13
C GLU A 241 -7.17 23.52 7.97
N PRO A 242 -6.77 24.80 8.17
CA PRO A 242 -5.36 25.19 8.10
C PRO A 242 -4.52 24.56 9.20
N ALA A 243 -5.08 24.36 10.40
CA ALA A 243 -4.40 23.70 11.51
C ALA A 243 -4.12 22.21 11.21
N LEU A 244 -5.11 21.50 10.67
CA LEU A 244 -4.95 20.10 10.22
C LEU A 244 -3.95 19.97 9.07
N ARG A 245 -3.97 20.89 8.10
CA ARG A 245 -2.97 20.92 7.01
C ARG A 245 -1.56 21.21 7.52
N GLN A 246 -1.43 22.11 8.49
CA GLN A 246 -0.14 22.41 9.13
C GLN A 246 0.38 21.19 9.90
N ARG A 247 -0.50 20.50 10.65
CA ARG A 247 -0.14 19.26 11.35
C ARG A 247 0.27 18.15 10.37
N LEU A 248 -0.42 18.00 9.24
CA LEU A 248 -0.04 17.03 8.20
C LEU A 248 1.35 17.32 7.61
N GLN A 249 1.69 18.59 7.39
CA GLN A 249 3.04 18.97 6.96
C GLN A 249 4.10 18.69 8.04
N GLU A 250 3.76 18.87 9.31
CA GLU A 250 4.62 18.53 10.44
C GLU A 250 4.86 17.02 10.52
N ILE A 251 3.81 16.20 10.46
CA ILE A 251 3.89 14.73 10.42
C ILE A 251 4.77 14.28 9.25
N HIS A 252 4.62 14.89 8.07
CA HIS A 252 5.46 14.53 6.92
C HIS A 252 6.95 14.83 7.19
N ARG A 253 7.28 15.95 7.84
CA ARG A 253 8.66 16.27 8.24
C ARG A 253 9.18 15.31 9.30
N GLU A 254 8.35 14.95 10.29
CA GLU A 254 8.69 13.98 11.33
C GLU A 254 8.91 12.59 10.76
N LEU A 255 8.06 12.13 9.85
CA LEU A 255 8.22 10.87 9.12
C LEU A 255 9.52 10.83 8.32
N GLN A 256 9.82 11.89 7.56
CA GLN A 256 11.08 11.97 6.82
C GLN A 256 12.28 11.93 7.77
N ARG A 257 12.20 12.66 8.89
CA ARG A 257 13.26 12.67 9.92
C ARG A 257 13.45 11.30 10.54
N LEU A 258 12.39 10.62 10.98
CA LEU A 258 12.47 9.29 11.59
C LEU A 258 12.92 8.22 10.59
N LYS A 259 12.46 8.27 9.33
CA LYS A 259 12.94 7.38 8.27
C LYS A 259 14.43 7.62 7.99
N PHE A 260 14.89 8.87 8.01
CA PHE A 260 16.30 9.21 7.89
C PHE A 260 17.11 8.74 9.11
N GLU A 261 16.66 8.99 10.33
CA GLU A 261 17.30 8.54 11.57
C GLU A 261 17.37 7.00 11.64
N LYS A 262 16.29 6.29 11.27
CA LYS A 262 16.27 4.83 11.13
C LYS A 262 17.31 4.37 10.10
N THR A 263 17.39 5.04 8.95
CA THR A 263 18.37 4.71 7.90
C THR A 263 19.81 5.00 8.35
N GLN A 264 20.05 6.09 9.08
CA GLN A 264 21.37 6.39 9.66
C GLN A 264 21.73 5.41 10.78
N PHE A 265 20.76 5.02 11.61
CA PHE A 265 20.94 4.05 12.68
C PHE A 265 21.26 2.67 12.11
N THR A 266 20.56 2.22 11.06
CA THR A 266 20.88 0.97 10.37
C THR A 266 22.24 1.06 9.66
N ARG A 267 22.56 2.17 8.98
CA ARG A 267 23.87 2.36 8.32
C ARG A 267 25.04 2.45 9.29
N SER A 268 24.85 3.03 10.48
CA SER A 268 25.91 3.16 11.49
C SER A 268 26.21 1.84 12.18
N ARG A 269 25.18 1.05 12.51
CA ARG A 269 25.35 -0.27 13.16
C ARG A 269 25.58 -1.44 12.20
N VAL A 270 25.10 -1.31 10.97
CA VAL A 270 25.23 -2.32 9.93
C VAL A 270 25.74 -1.63 8.68
N ARG A 271 27.07 -1.56 8.55
CA ARG A 271 27.72 -1.18 7.29
C ARG A 271 27.66 -2.35 6.31
N LEU A 272 26.47 -2.82 5.95
CA LEU A 272 26.29 -3.73 4.81
C LEU A 272 26.56 -2.96 3.51
N GLY A 273 27.82 -2.58 3.29
CA GLY A 273 28.29 -2.06 2.04
C GLY A 273 28.30 -3.20 1.02
N TRP A 274 27.18 -3.41 0.34
CA TRP A 274 27.20 -3.96 -1.01
C TRP A 274 27.73 -2.87 -1.94
N ARG A 275 29.02 -2.57 -1.83
CA ARG A 275 29.77 -1.83 -2.84
C ARG A 275 30.73 -2.83 -3.46
N SER A 276 30.31 -3.39 -4.59
CA SER A 276 31.21 -3.65 -5.71
C SER A 276 31.79 -2.32 -6.18
#